data_AF-A0A940WWY1-F1
#
_entry.id   AF-A0A940WWY1-F1
#
_cell.length_a   1.000
_cell.length_b   1.000
_cell.length_c   1.000
_cell.angle_alpha   90.00
_cell.angle_beta   90.00
_cell.angle_gamma   90.00
#
_symmetry.space_group_name_H-M   'P 1'
#
loop_
_entity.id
_entity.type
_entity.pdbx_description
1 polymer ?
#
loop_
_entity_poly.entity_id
_entity_poly.type
_entity_poly.pdbx_seq_one_letter_code
_entity_poly.pdbx_strand_id
1 'polypeptide(L)'
;MDEKLFFERIKEELQYLAYGDYSFDDLLRKSQTDRRVRNAFVFYALSNKEYRNRFNLLSYQNLFVQKLKTFLLQSFVLVEKDPYYRDEVKVFARKLRTKYLGRETVVFTKHPHYNESVEMEKFLAGVVNSLLNEQEMTPEKEEYVNSKMKNLDRTKLYV
;
A
#
# COMPACT_ATOMS: atom_id res chain seq x y z
N MET A 1 -7.77 -10.66 7.78
CA MET A 1 -7.77 -9.88 6.53
C MET A 1 -7.75 -10.81 5.33
N ASP A 2 -8.74 -10.67 4.46
CA ASP A 2 -8.84 -11.39 3.18
C ASP A 2 -7.89 -10.74 2.16
N GLU A 3 -7.07 -11.57 1.51
CA GLU A 3 -6.09 -11.12 0.51
C GLU A 3 -6.75 -10.67 -0.80
N LYS A 4 -7.85 -11.34 -1.20
CA LYS A 4 -8.59 -10.98 -2.41
C LYS A 4 -9.23 -9.61 -2.25
N LEU A 5 -9.91 -9.38 -1.12
CA LEU A 5 -10.52 -8.10 -0.79
C LEU A 5 -9.48 -6.98 -0.72
N PHE A 6 -8.30 -7.26 -0.15
CA PHE A 6 -7.19 -6.32 -0.13
C PHE A 6 -6.78 -5.90 -1.55
N PHE A 7 -6.54 -6.87 -2.45
CA PHE A 7 -6.11 -6.53 -3.81
C PHE A 7 -7.20 -5.89 -4.66
N GLU A 8 -8.48 -6.17 -4.40
CA GLU A 8 -9.61 -5.46 -4.98
C GLU A 8 -9.60 -3.98 -4.55
N ARG A 9 -9.47 -3.70 -3.25
CA ARG A 9 -9.34 -2.31 -2.76
C ARG A 9 -8.10 -1.61 -3.31
N ILE A 10 -6.96 -2.30 -3.40
CA ILE A 10 -5.74 -1.72 -4.01
C ILE A 10 -5.99 -1.33 -5.47
N LYS A 11 -6.73 -2.13 -6.23
CA LYS A 11 -7.08 -1.81 -7.61
C LYS A 11 -7.98 -0.57 -7.68
N GLU A 12 -9.01 -0.48 -6.84
CA GLU A 12 -9.91 0.68 -6.75
C GLU A 12 -9.14 1.96 -6.40
N GLU A 13 -8.30 1.91 -5.37
CA GLU A 13 -7.45 3.04 -4.96
C GLU A 13 -6.51 3.45 -6.09
N LEU A 14 -5.90 2.50 -6.79
CA LEU A 14 -5.00 2.80 -7.90
C LEU A 14 -5.74 3.46 -9.07
N GLN A 15 -6.93 2.97 -9.43
CA GLN A 15 -7.76 3.57 -10.49
C GLN A 15 -8.15 5.01 -10.13
N TYR A 16 -8.56 5.24 -8.89
CA TYR A 16 -8.89 6.57 -8.38
C TYR A 16 -7.68 7.51 -8.44
N LEU A 17 -6.53 7.07 -7.91
CA LEU A 17 -5.31 7.87 -7.85
C LEU A 17 -4.69 8.13 -9.24
N ALA A 18 -4.85 7.20 -10.18
CA ALA A 18 -4.35 7.35 -11.55
C ALA A 18 -5.29 8.17 -12.45
N TYR A 19 -6.50 8.48 -11.98
CA TYR A 19 -7.61 9.06 -12.73
C TYR A 19 -8.00 8.21 -13.94
N GLY A 20 -8.23 6.92 -13.73
CA GLY A 20 -8.75 6.00 -14.74
C GLY A 20 -8.06 4.64 -14.80
N ASP A 21 -8.43 3.89 -15.84
CA ASP A 21 -7.86 2.58 -16.14
C ASP A 21 -6.62 2.68 -17.01
N TYR A 22 -5.55 2.03 -16.58
CA TYR A 22 -4.25 2.08 -17.23
C TYR A 22 -3.61 0.70 -17.28
N SER A 23 -2.79 0.48 -18.30
CA SER A 23 -1.97 -0.72 -18.38
C SER A 23 -0.91 -0.74 -17.27
N PHE A 24 -0.34 -1.92 -17.00
CA PHE A 24 0.79 -2.04 -16.07
C PHE A 24 1.94 -1.07 -16.40
N ASP A 25 2.25 -0.89 -17.69
CA ASP A 25 3.34 -0.01 -18.14
C ASP A 25 3.02 1.47 -18.00
N ASP A 26 1.76 1.85 -18.21
CA ASP A 26 1.31 3.23 -17.99
C ASP A 26 1.34 3.57 -16.50
N LEU A 27 0.90 2.64 -15.63
CA LEU A 27 0.96 2.78 -14.18
C LEU A 27 2.40 2.85 -13.69
N LEU A 28 3.29 2.00 -14.23
CA LEU A 28 4.72 2.07 -13.92
C LEU A 28 5.32 3.41 -14.33
N ARG A 29 5.00 3.93 -15.53
CA ARG A 29 5.45 5.27 -15.96
C ARG A 29 4.92 6.36 -15.03
N LYS A 30 3.63 6.37 -14.70
CA LYS A 30 3.04 7.33 -13.77
C LYS A 30 3.67 7.27 -12.37
N SER A 31 4.02 6.07 -11.89
CA SER A 31 4.65 5.90 -10.56
C SER A 31 5.98 6.63 -10.40
N GLN A 32 6.66 6.95 -11.51
CA GLN A 32 7.94 7.67 -11.49
C GLN A 32 7.75 9.12 -11.06
N THR A 33 6.65 9.75 -11.47
CA THR A 33 6.37 11.17 -11.22
C THR A 33 5.32 11.37 -10.12
N ASP A 34 4.40 10.43 -9.94
CA ASP A 34 3.32 10.52 -8.95
C ASP A 34 3.56 9.58 -7.77
N ARG A 35 3.80 10.17 -6.59
CA ARG A 35 4.04 9.42 -5.34
C ARG A 35 2.84 8.60 -4.88
N ARG A 36 1.61 9.06 -5.12
CA ARG A 36 0.40 8.36 -4.68
C ARG A 36 0.17 7.13 -5.54
N VAL A 37 0.27 7.30 -6.87
CA VAL A 37 0.23 6.18 -7.82
C VAL A 37 1.33 5.18 -7.51
N ARG A 38 2.55 5.64 -7.17
CA ARG A 38 3.66 4.77 -6.78
C ARG A 38 3.34 3.88 -5.58
N ASN A 39 2.77 4.46 -4.52
CA ASN A 39 2.46 3.72 -3.30
C ASN A 39 1.40 2.64 -3.56
N ALA A 40 0.38 2.93 -4.36
CA ALA A 40 -0.63 1.93 -4.73
C ALA A 40 -0.09 0.89 -5.73
N PHE A 41 0.68 1.33 -6.73
CA PHE A 41 1.22 0.48 -7.80
C PHE A 41 2.08 -0.66 -7.27
N VAL A 42 2.95 -0.41 -6.27
CA VAL A 42 3.83 -1.47 -5.74
C VAL A 42 3.07 -2.64 -5.11
N PHE A 43 1.92 -2.38 -4.49
CA PHE A 43 1.04 -3.44 -3.98
C PHE A 43 0.21 -4.06 -5.10
N TYR A 44 -0.29 -3.24 -6.04
CA TYR A 44 -1.00 -3.73 -7.22
C TYR A 44 -0.16 -4.69 -8.06
N ALA A 45 1.15 -4.45 -8.15
CA ALA A 45 2.08 -5.35 -8.81
C ALA A 45 2.11 -6.76 -8.20
N LEU A 46 1.69 -6.93 -6.94
CA LEU A 46 1.61 -8.23 -6.27
C LEU A 46 0.25 -8.94 -6.47
N SER A 47 -0.76 -8.24 -7.01
CA SER A 47 -2.17 -8.70 -7.04
C SER A 47 -2.41 -9.97 -7.85
N ASN A 48 -1.59 -10.22 -8.88
CA ASN A 48 -1.67 -11.43 -9.67
C ASN A 48 -0.28 -11.92 -10.10
N LYS A 49 -0.24 -13.16 -10.58
CA LYS A 49 1.00 -13.86 -10.95
C LYS A 49 1.74 -13.17 -12.10
N GLU A 50 1.03 -12.66 -13.10
CA GLU A 50 1.61 -12.02 -14.27
C GLU A 50 2.33 -10.72 -13.89
N TYR A 51 1.63 -9.81 -13.22
CA TYR A 51 2.18 -8.52 -12.79
C TYR A 51 3.34 -8.69 -11.82
N ARG A 52 3.25 -9.65 -10.92
CA ARG A 52 4.33 -9.95 -9.99
C ARG A 52 5.58 -10.45 -10.70
N ASN A 53 5.42 -11.38 -11.63
CA ASN A 53 6.53 -11.90 -12.41
C ASN A 53 7.18 -10.77 -13.23
N ARG A 54 6.36 -9.93 -13.84
CA ARG A 54 6.81 -8.75 -14.60
C ARG A 54 7.56 -7.76 -13.72
N PHE A 55 7.03 -7.40 -12.55
CA PHE A 55 7.66 -6.51 -11.59
C PHE A 55 9.01 -7.05 -11.10
N ASN A 56 9.07 -8.35 -10.79
CA ASN A 56 10.31 -9.01 -10.39
C ASN A 56 11.34 -9.00 -11.53
N LEU A 57 10.95 -9.35 -12.76
CA LEU A 57 11.85 -9.33 -13.90
C LEU A 57 12.41 -7.93 -14.17
N LEU A 58 11.55 -6.92 -14.15
CA LEU A 58 11.95 -5.52 -14.31
C LEU A 58 12.86 -5.03 -13.18
N SER A 59 12.69 -5.54 -11.95
CA SER A 59 13.55 -5.17 -10.82
C SER A 59 15.03 -5.57 -11.01
N TYR A 60 15.32 -6.56 -11.86
CA TYR A 60 16.70 -6.94 -12.20
C TYR A 60 17.31 -6.05 -13.30
N GLN A 61 16.48 -5.35 -14.06
CA GLN A 61 16.89 -4.62 -15.27
C GLN A 61 16.80 -3.10 -15.09
N ASN A 62 15.99 -2.62 -14.14
CA ASN A 62 15.68 -1.22 -13.96
C ASN A 62 15.90 -0.79 -12.50
N LEU A 63 16.84 0.14 -12.28
CA LEU A 63 17.19 0.65 -10.96
C LEU A 63 16.01 1.27 -10.20
N PHE A 64 15.08 1.93 -10.90
CA PHE A 64 13.90 2.49 -10.27
C PHE A 64 12.98 1.37 -9.74
N VAL A 65 12.73 0.34 -10.55
CA VAL A 65 11.90 -0.80 -10.14
C VAL A 65 12.56 -1.61 -9.02
N GLN A 66 13.89 -1.75 -9.07
CA GLN A 66 14.67 -2.33 -7.99
C GLN A 66 14.48 -1.58 -6.67
N LYS A 67 14.56 -0.24 -6.70
CA LYS A 67 14.29 0.60 -5.52
C LYS A 67 12.87 0.44 -5.02
N LEU A 68 11.87 0.41 -5.91
CA LEU A 68 10.47 0.15 -5.52
C LEU A 68 10.32 -1.19 -4.78
N LYS A 69 10.93 -2.26 -5.29
CA LYS A 69 10.89 -3.57 -4.63
C LYS A 69 11.54 -3.52 -3.24
N THR A 70 12.67 -2.85 -3.09
CA THR A 70 13.34 -2.66 -1.79
C THR A 70 12.47 -1.86 -0.83
N PHE A 71 11.86 -0.77 -1.27
CA PHE A 71 10.98 0.05 -0.43
C PHE A 71 9.70 -0.69 -0.03
N LEU A 72 9.13 -1.49 -0.93
CA LEU A 72 8.01 -2.37 -0.62
C LEU A 72 8.38 -3.42 0.43
N LEU A 73 9.58 -4.00 0.34
CA LEU A 73 10.07 -4.94 1.36
C LEU A 73 10.26 -4.24 2.71
N GLN A 74 10.86 -3.06 2.72
CA GLN A 74 11.05 -2.25 3.92
C GLN A 74 9.70 -1.83 4.54
N SER A 75 8.71 -1.45 3.72
CA SER A 75 7.41 -1.00 4.21
C SER A 75 6.67 -2.10 4.97
N PHE A 76 6.75 -3.36 4.51
CA PHE A 76 6.20 -4.48 5.27
C PHE A 76 6.90 -4.65 6.63
N VAL A 77 8.22 -4.52 6.68
CA VAL A 77 8.98 -4.64 7.94
C VAL A 77 8.68 -3.47 8.88
N LEU A 78 8.47 -2.26 8.37
CA LEU A 78 8.04 -1.11 9.15
C LEU A 78 6.68 -1.39 9.80
N VAL A 79 5.69 -1.82 9.02
CA VAL A 79 4.36 -2.19 9.55
C VAL A 79 4.47 -3.29 10.61
N GLU A 80 5.27 -4.33 10.37
CA GLU A 80 5.42 -5.44 11.32
C GLU A 80 6.03 -5.04 12.67
N LYS A 81 6.88 -4.01 12.69
CA LYS A 81 7.65 -3.58 13.86
C LYS A 81 7.04 -2.39 14.60
N ASP A 82 6.15 -1.63 13.95
CA ASP A 82 5.56 -0.45 14.55
C ASP A 82 4.59 -0.83 15.69
N PRO A 83 4.81 -0.36 16.93
CA PRO A 83 3.96 -0.73 18.06
C PRO A 83 2.53 -0.18 17.97
N TYR A 84 2.29 0.89 17.19
CA TYR A 84 1.00 1.58 17.09
C TYR A 84 0.00 0.89 16.16
N TYR A 85 0.45 0.03 15.24
CA TYR A 85 -0.48 -0.71 14.39
C TYR A 85 -1.14 -1.87 15.13
N ARG A 86 -2.39 -2.17 14.72
CA ARG A 86 -3.15 -3.33 15.17
C ARG A 86 -2.43 -4.63 14.78
N ASP A 87 -2.56 -5.68 15.59
CA ASP A 87 -1.89 -6.95 15.34
C ASP A 87 -2.35 -7.62 14.04
N GLU A 88 -3.60 -7.45 13.65
CA GLU A 88 -4.15 -7.95 12.39
C GLU A 88 -3.44 -7.33 11.17
N VAL A 89 -3.08 -6.05 11.26
CA VAL A 89 -2.33 -5.33 10.22
C VAL A 89 -0.91 -5.90 10.13
N LYS A 90 -0.25 -6.12 11.27
CA LYS A 90 1.11 -6.69 11.34
C LYS A 90 1.16 -8.12 10.78
N VAL A 91 0.21 -8.96 11.20
CA VAL A 91 0.10 -10.35 10.74
C VAL A 91 -0.14 -10.39 9.24
N PHE A 92 -0.99 -9.50 8.71
CA PHE A 92 -1.25 -9.42 7.28
C PHE A 92 -0.04 -8.94 6.49
N ALA A 93 0.66 -7.89 6.94
CA ALA A 93 1.90 -7.42 6.34
C ALA A 93 2.97 -8.53 6.29
N ARG A 94 3.16 -9.27 7.39
CA ARG A 94 4.07 -10.42 7.45
C ARG A 94 3.69 -11.52 6.46
N LYS A 95 2.39 -11.83 6.35
CA LYS A 95 1.86 -12.81 5.40
C LYS A 95 2.20 -12.40 3.97
N LEU A 96 1.92 -11.15 3.58
CA LEU A 96 2.22 -10.63 2.25
C LEU A 96 3.71 -10.66 1.96
N ARG A 97 4.56 -10.15 2.87
CA ARG A 97 6.01 -10.17 2.70
C ARG A 97 6.54 -11.58 2.46
N THR A 98 6.15 -12.52 3.33
CA THR A 98 6.60 -13.91 3.25
C THR A 98 6.15 -14.58 1.96
N LYS A 99 4.91 -14.33 1.53
CA LYS A 99 4.32 -14.95 0.33
C LYS A 99 4.88 -14.39 -0.98
N TYR A 100 5.15 -13.09 -1.04
CA TYR A 100 5.43 -12.40 -2.31
C TYR A 100 6.89 -11.99 -2.50
N LEU A 101 7.61 -11.71 -1.41
CA LEU A 101 8.99 -11.22 -1.44
C LEU A 101 9.98 -12.17 -0.76
N GLY A 102 9.48 -13.24 -0.13
CA GLY A 102 10.31 -14.25 0.53
C GLY A 102 11.03 -13.72 1.77
N ARG A 103 12.17 -14.36 2.11
CA ARG A 103 13.03 -13.99 3.26
C ARG A 103 14.25 -13.18 2.82
N GLU A 104 14.06 -12.26 1.87
CA GLU A 104 15.14 -11.35 1.46
C GLU A 104 15.63 -10.51 2.66
N THR A 105 16.95 -10.35 2.79
CA THR A 105 17.56 -9.54 3.85
C THR A 105 17.25 -8.06 3.60
N VAL A 106 16.54 -7.42 4.52
CA VAL A 106 16.20 -6.01 4.41
C VAL A 106 17.39 -5.16 4.84
N VAL A 107 17.97 -4.42 3.89
CA VAL A 107 18.97 -3.39 4.19
C VAL A 107 18.26 -2.05 4.28
N PHE A 108 18.26 -1.45 5.47
CA PHE A 108 17.76 -0.09 5.66
C PHE A 108 18.86 0.91 5.27
N THR A 109 18.72 1.50 4.09
CA THR A 109 19.57 2.61 3.68
C THR A 109 19.12 3.87 4.40
N LYS A 110 20.01 4.49 5.20
CA LYS A 110 19.76 5.82 5.77
C LYS A 110 19.77 6.85 4.64
N HIS A 111 18.59 7.18 4.09
CA HIS A 111 18.46 8.28 3.15
C HIS A 111 18.28 9.59 3.94
N PRO A 112 19.10 10.63 3.69
CA PRO A 112 19.02 11.91 4.40
C PRO A 112 17.76 12.74 4.07
N HIS A 113 17.05 12.41 2.97
CA HIS A 113 15.84 13.10 2.56
C HIS A 113 14.81 12.10 2.01
N TYR A 114 13.58 12.18 2.52
CA TYR A 114 12.37 11.44 2.12
C TYR A 114 12.49 9.91 2.02
N ASN A 115 11.66 9.19 2.77
CA ASN A 115 11.69 7.72 2.78
C ASN A 115 10.39 7.17 2.18
N GLU A 116 10.43 6.74 0.91
CA GLU A 116 9.29 6.12 0.22
C GLU A 116 8.71 4.91 0.98
N SER A 117 9.54 4.15 1.69
CA SER A 117 9.06 2.98 2.43
C SER A 117 8.07 3.33 3.55
N VAL A 118 8.19 4.53 4.15
CA VAL A 118 7.27 5.03 5.18
C VAL A 118 5.91 5.40 4.58
N GLU A 119 5.91 6.01 3.39
CA GLU A 119 4.67 6.37 2.71
C GLU A 119 3.95 5.12 2.16
N MET A 120 4.70 4.13 1.67
CA MET A 120 4.16 2.81 1.31
C MET A 120 3.61 2.07 2.53
N GLU A 121 4.26 2.18 3.68
CA GLU A 121 3.82 1.60 4.95
C GLU A 121 2.49 2.22 5.41
N LYS A 122 2.41 3.56 5.46
CA LYS A 122 1.16 4.27 5.79
C LYS A 122 0.04 3.90 4.83
N PHE A 123 0.33 3.79 3.53
CA PHE A 123 -0.66 3.39 2.53
C PHE A 123 -1.18 1.97 2.81
N LEU A 124 -0.29 1.00 3.04
CA LEU A 124 -0.67 -0.36 3.42
C LEU A 124 -1.53 -0.39 4.68
N ALA A 125 -1.06 0.24 5.75
CA ALA A 125 -1.78 0.28 7.02
C ALA A 125 -3.14 0.98 6.87
N GLY A 126 -3.23 2.07 6.09
CA GLY A 126 -4.46 2.78 5.80
C GLY A 126 -5.50 1.89 5.11
N VAL A 127 -5.10 1.20 4.04
CA VAL A 127 -5.99 0.28 3.31
C VAL A 127 -6.48 -0.86 4.19
N VAL A 128 -5.57 -1.50 4.93
CA VAL A 128 -5.92 -2.63 5.79
C VAL A 128 -6.83 -2.18 6.94
N ASN A 129 -6.54 -1.04 7.57
CA ASN A 129 -7.41 -0.50 8.62
C ASN A 129 -8.78 -0.10 8.08
N SER A 130 -8.89 0.47 6.87
CA SER A 130 -10.18 0.76 6.25
C SER A 130 -11.01 -0.51 6.12
N LEU A 131 -10.42 -1.58 5.59
CA LEU A 131 -11.10 -2.86 5.40
C LEU A 131 -11.50 -3.52 6.73
N LEU A 132 -10.63 -3.47 7.75
CA LEU A 132 -10.99 -3.96 9.08
C LEU A 132 -12.14 -3.16 9.68
N ASN A 133 -12.09 -1.83 9.57
CA ASN A 133 -13.16 -0.98 10.08
C ASN A 133 -14.48 -1.25 9.38
N GLU A 134 -14.50 -1.43 8.06
CA GLU A 134 -15.68 -1.80 7.28
C GLU A 134 -16.28 -3.14 7.73
N GLN A 135 -15.44 -4.13 8.05
CA GLN A 135 -15.88 -5.44 8.57
C GLN A 135 -16.43 -5.37 10.01
N GLU A 136 -15.93 -4.41 10.80
CA GLU A 136 -16.31 -4.19 12.21
C GLU A 136 -17.38 -3.11 12.39
N MET A 137 -17.96 -2.60 11.29
CA MET A 137 -19.01 -1.59 11.35
C MET A 137 -20.31 -2.20 11.88
N THR A 138 -20.73 -1.73 13.06
CA THR A 138 -22.10 -1.92 13.55
C THR A 138 -22.96 -0.71 13.14
N PRO A 139 -24.29 -0.86 13.07
CA PRO A 139 -25.18 0.27 12.78
C PRO A 139 -24.96 1.48 13.71
N GLU A 140 -24.71 1.24 15.01
CA GLU A 140 -24.47 2.35 15.95
C GLU A 140 -23.14 3.06 15.69
N LYS A 141 -22.11 2.31 15.31
CA LYS A 141 -20.79 2.86 14.96
C LYS A 141 -20.87 3.66 13.66
N GLU A 142 -21.68 3.21 12.70
CA GLU A 142 -21.94 3.91 11.45
C GLU A 142 -22.63 5.26 11.68
N GLU A 143 -23.69 5.28 12.48
CA GLU A 143 -24.38 6.53 12.86
C GLU A 143 -23.42 7.49 13.58
N TYR A 144 -22.60 6.98 14.50
CA TYR A 144 -21.60 7.77 15.19
C TYR A 144 -20.56 8.39 14.22
N VAL A 145 -19.99 7.59 13.32
CA VAL A 145 -19.03 8.07 12.31
C VAL A 145 -19.68 9.12 11.40
N ASN A 146 -20.89 8.87 10.91
CA ASN A 146 -21.63 9.80 10.07
C ASN A 146 -21.93 11.12 10.79
N SER A 147 -22.28 11.07 12.08
CA SER A 147 -22.51 12.27 12.89
C SER A 147 -21.24 13.12 13.08
N LYS A 148 -20.07 12.49 13.21
CA LYS A 148 -18.78 13.17 13.34
C LYS A 148 -18.27 13.71 12.00
N MET A 149 -18.45 12.96 10.92
CA MET A 149 -18.05 13.34 9.56
C MET A 149 -18.86 14.52 9.01
N LYS A 150 -20.13 14.68 9.41
CA LYS A 150 -20.95 15.85 9.07
C LYS A 150 -20.36 17.19 9.53
N ASN A 151 -19.54 17.18 10.58
CA ASN A 151 -18.94 18.37 11.17
C ASN A 151 -17.49 18.58 10.70
N LEU A 152 -17.00 17.76 9.77
CA LEU A 152 -15.61 17.78 9.33
C LEU A 152 -15.48 18.54 8.01
N ASP A 153 -14.81 19.68 8.10
CA ASP A 153 -14.46 20.53 6.95
C ASP A 153 -13.36 19.83 6.11
N ARG A 154 -13.80 19.08 5.10
CA ARG A 154 -12.93 18.28 4.22
C ARG A 154 -11.88 19.12 3.49
N THR A 155 -12.09 20.43 3.32
CA THR A 155 -11.14 21.34 2.68
C THR A 155 -9.88 21.60 3.50
N LYS A 156 -9.85 21.27 4.80
CA LYS A 156 -8.68 21.49 5.67
C LYS A 156 -7.82 20.24 5.92
N LEU A 157 -8.21 19.07 5.41
CA LEU A 157 -7.56 17.80 5.74
C LEU A 157 -6.38 17.42 4.84
N TYR A 158 -6.11 18.19 3.78
CA TYR A 158 -5.09 17.86 2.77
C TYR A 158 -4.09 19.00 2.50
N VAL A 159 -3.94 19.95 3.43
CA VAL A 159 -2.87 20.96 3.41
C VAL A 159 -1.64 20.42 4.12
#